data_AF-A0A3D4JTL5-F1
#
_entry.id   AF-A0A3D4JTL5-F1
#
_cell.length_a   1.000
_cell.length_b   1.000
_cell.length_c   1.000
_cell.angle_alpha   90.00
_cell.angle_beta   90.00
_cell.angle_gamma   90.00
#
_symmetry.space_group_name_H-M   'P 1'
#
loop_
_entity.id
_entity.type
_entity.pdbx_description
1 polymer ?
#
loop_
_entity_poly.entity_id
_entity_poly.type
_entity_poly.pdbx_seq_one_letter_code
_entity_poly.pdbx_strand_id
1 'polypeptide(L)'
;MITDEYFIPESYMTVKMVKEVMAEFTWPVTYSVEKYNEYHISLKFPLCEIDLYNVPEDGVSVSFLTYDGGKTLNADEIDIIGFIDNHDPKRDYAIEYGTGANNEDNTRKSVRNNIKWLQQYHLGFIMGTDYSWVTKYLASKK
;
A
#
# COMPACT_ATOMS: atom_id res chain seq x y z
N MET A 1 31.25 -25.50 -1.03
CA MET A 1 29.79 -25.27 -1.09
C MET A 1 29.54 -24.04 -0.23
N ILE A 2 29.44 -22.87 -0.88
CA ILE A 2 28.94 -21.68 -0.21
C ILE A 2 27.43 -21.82 -0.33
N THR A 3 26.77 -22.06 0.81
CA THR A 3 25.33 -21.87 0.88
C THR A 3 25.13 -20.37 0.76
N ASP A 4 24.61 -19.91 -0.38
CA ASP A 4 24.09 -18.56 -0.51
C ASP A 4 22.93 -18.44 0.48
N GLU A 5 23.25 -18.08 1.72
CA GLU A 5 22.28 -17.58 2.68
C GLU A 5 21.69 -16.34 2.04
N TYR A 6 20.50 -16.48 1.45
CA TYR A 6 19.72 -15.36 0.98
C TYR A 6 19.65 -14.35 2.11
N PHE A 7 20.22 -13.16 1.90
CA PHE A 7 20.04 -12.06 2.83
C PHE A 7 18.55 -11.76 2.89
N ILE A 8 17.94 -12.08 4.02
CA ILE A 8 16.57 -11.76 4.32
C ILE A 8 16.59 -10.42 5.06
N PRO A 9 16.22 -9.29 4.41
CA PRO A 9 16.21 -8.00 5.07
C PRO A 9 15.23 -8.00 6.25
N GLU A 10 15.66 -7.46 7.39
CA GLU A 10 14.80 -7.30 8.55
C GLU A 10 13.61 -6.39 8.20
N SER A 11 12.40 -6.89 8.44
CA SER A 11 11.16 -6.13 8.29
C SER A 11 10.91 -5.29 9.54
N TYR A 12 11.08 -3.97 9.44
CA TYR A 12 10.70 -3.03 10.50
C TYR A 12 9.20 -2.69 10.47
N MET A 13 8.47 -3.18 9.48
CA MET A 13 7.04 -2.94 9.33
C MET A 13 6.25 -3.88 10.24
N THR A 14 5.53 -3.30 11.22
CA THR A 14 4.74 -4.08 12.19
C THR A 14 3.26 -3.72 12.11
N VAL A 15 2.39 -4.67 12.47
CA VAL A 15 0.94 -4.43 12.56
C VAL A 15 0.61 -3.27 13.50
N LYS A 16 1.35 -3.14 14.60
CA LYS A 16 1.17 -2.02 15.54
C LYS A 16 1.45 -0.68 14.85
N MET A 17 2.58 -0.56 14.15
CA MET A 17 2.94 0.65 13.40
C MET A 17 1.87 1.00 12.36
N VAL A 18 1.44 0.03 11.56
CA VAL A 18 0.40 0.27 10.54
C VAL A 18 -0.93 0.68 11.18
N LYS A 19 -1.33 0.07 12.30
CA LYS A 19 -2.54 0.49 13.05
C LYS A 19 -2.44 1.92 13.57
N GLU A 20 -1.28 2.30 14.13
CA GLU A 20 -1.03 3.66 14.62
C GLU A 20 -1.14 4.68 13.48
N VAL A 21 -0.49 4.41 12.34
CA VAL A 21 -0.55 5.29 11.17
C VAL A 21 -1.95 5.37 10.59
N MET A 22 -2.66 4.24 10.43
CA MET A 22 -4.05 4.23 9.94
C MET A 22 -4.96 5.10 10.83
N ALA A 23 -4.73 5.11 12.14
CA ALA A 23 -5.51 5.90 13.10
C ALA A 23 -5.21 7.41 13.06
N GLU A 24 -4.16 7.85 12.36
CA GLU A 24 -3.89 9.28 12.09
C GLU A 24 -4.89 9.87 11.08
N PHE A 25 -5.64 9.03 10.35
CA PHE A 25 -6.55 9.43 9.28
C PHE A 25 -8.01 9.07 9.59
N THR A 26 -8.93 9.76 8.92
CA THR A 26 -10.36 9.43 8.97
C THR A 26 -10.70 8.47 7.83
N TRP A 27 -11.33 7.34 8.16
CA TRP A 27 -11.76 6.35 7.17
C TRP A 27 -13.29 6.38 7.03
N PRO A 28 -13.82 6.39 5.80
CA PRO A 28 -15.27 6.41 5.56
C PRO A 28 -15.95 5.06 5.83
N VAL A 29 -15.16 4.00 6.00
CA VAL A 29 -15.63 2.63 6.25
C VAL A 29 -14.76 1.98 7.32
N THR A 30 -15.30 0.95 7.97
CA THR A 30 -14.55 0.14 8.94
C THR A 30 -13.37 -0.57 8.26
N TYR A 31 -12.30 -0.79 9.00
CA TYR A 31 -11.13 -1.52 8.49
C TYR A 31 -10.54 -2.44 9.56
N SER A 32 -9.82 -3.48 9.12
CA SER A 32 -8.89 -4.24 9.96
C SER A 32 -7.47 -4.19 9.39
N VAL A 33 -6.49 -4.36 10.28
CA VAL A 33 -5.06 -4.44 9.91
C VAL A 33 -4.55 -5.78 10.45
N GLU A 34 -4.13 -6.64 9.53
CA GLU A 34 -3.81 -8.03 9.80
C GLU A 34 -2.43 -8.39 9.23
N LYS A 35 -1.65 -9.16 9.99
CA LYS A 35 -0.39 -9.71 9.48
C LYS A 35 -0.72 -10.82 8.49
N TYR A 36 -0.26 -10.70 7.25
CA TYR A 36 -0.33 -11.79 6.28
C TYR A 36 0.90 -12.68 6.41
N ASN A 37 2.09 -12.09 6.38
CA ASN A 37 3.36 -12.76 6.71
C ASN A 37 4.36 -11.73 7.29
N GLU A 38 5.64 -12.06 7.37
CA GLU A 38 6.67 -11.18 7.95
C GLU A 38 7.00 -9.92 7.14
N TYR A 39 6.73 -9.89 5.83
CA TYR A 39 6.92 -8.71 4.97
C TYR A 39 5.61 -8.06 4.54
N HIS A 40 4.47 -8.72 4.76
CA HIS A 40 3.18 -8.33 4.22
C HIS A 40 2.15 -8.08 5.33
N ILE A 41 1.52 -6.90 5.28
CA ILE A 41 0.45 -6.49 6.18
C ILE A 41 -0.76 -6.08 5.35
N SER A 42 -1.87 -6.78 5.58
CA SER A 42 -3.13 -6.57 4.89
C SER A 42 -3.97 -5.51 5.58
N LEU A 43 -4.46 -4.55 4.79
CA LEU A 43 -5.51 -3.60 5.11
C LEU A 43 -6.82 -4.12 4.50
N LYS A 44 -7.73 -4.56 5.36
CA LYS A 44 -9.02 -5.11 4.92
C LYS A 44 -10.13 -4.09 5.12
N PHE A 45 -10.75 -3.73 4.01
CA PHE A 45 -11.99 -2.94 3.97
C PHE A 45 -13.15 -3.84 3.52
N PRO A 46 -14.42 -3.41 3.67
CA PRO A 46 -15.56 -4.27 3.33
C PRO A 46 -15.59 -4.72 1.87
N LEU A 47 -15.02 -3.92 0.96
CA LEU A 47 -15.09 -4.16 -0.49
C LEU A 47 -13.75 -4.43 -1.15
N CYS A 48 -12.64 -4.32 -0.43
CA CYS A 48 -11.32 -4.53 -0.98
C CYS A 48 -10.30 -4.93 0.08
N GLU A 49 -9.25 -5.58 -0.39
CA GLU A 49 -8.05 -5.90 0.37
C GLU A 49 -6.85 -5.26 -0.30
N ILE A 50 -6.09 -4.50 0.47
CA ILE A 50 -4.88 -3.80 0.04
C ILE A 50 -3.74 -4.32 0.89
N ASP A 51 -2.66 -4.74 0.27
CA ASP A 51 -1.48 -5.24 0.94
C ASP A 51 -0.39 -4.17 0.97
N LEU A 52 0.17 -3.95 2.15
CA LEU A 52 1.41 -3.22 2.34
C LEU A 52 2.52 -4.24 2.43
N TYR A 53 3.56 -4.08 1.61
CA TYR A 53 4.69 -5.00 1.62
C TYR A 53 6.02 -4.26 1.59
N ASN A 54 7.02 -4.80 2.29
CA ASN A 54 8.35 -4.24 2.23
C ASN A 54 8.99 -4.55 0.88
N VAL A 55 9.55 -3.52 0.27
CA VAL A 55 10.48 -3.65 -0.83
C VAL A 55 11.89 -3.41 -0.26
N PRO A 56 12.80 -4.40 -0.37
CA PRO A 56 14.18 -4.21 0.07
C PRO A 56 14.76 -2.93 -0.53
N GLU A 57 15.42 -2.10 0.29
CA GLU A 57 16.03 -0.82 -0.11
C GLU A 57 15.07 0.31 -0.53
N ASP A 58 13.86 -0.01 -1.02
CA ASP A 58 12.88 0.96 -1.53
C ASP A 58 11.73 1.28 -0.53
N GLY A 59 11.70 0.63 0.64
CA GLY A 59 10.77 0.95 1.73
C GLY A 59 9.53 0.06 1.74
N VAL A 60 8.34 0.67 1.73
CA VAL A 60 7.05 -0.03 1.72
C VAL A 60 6.31 0.33 0.44
N SER A 61 5.75 -0.67 -0.25
CA SER A 61 4.93 -0.53 -1.44
C SER A 61 3.50 -1.04 -1.18
N VAL A 62 2.61 -0.80 -2.14
CA VAL A 62 1.18 -1.14 -2.07
C VAL A 62 0.78 -2.05 -3.23
N SER A 63 0.02 -3.10 -2.91
CA SER A 63 -0.67 -3.95 -3.90
C SER A 63 -2.17 -4.01 -3.60
N PHE A 64 -2.99 -3.91 -4.63
CA PHE A 64 -4.43 -4.06 -4.54
C PHE A 64 -4.80 -5.52 -4.84
N LEU A 65 -5.15 -6.29 -3.81
CA LEU A 65 -5.38 -7.73 -3.92
C LEU A 65 -6.79 -8.04 -4.41
N THR A 66 -7.79 -7.37 -3.83
CA THR A 66 -9.21 -7.59 -4.18
C THR A 66 -10.00 -6.29 -4.29
N TYR A 67 -11.12 -6.34 -5.00
CA TYR A 67 -12.08 -5.25 -5.14
C TYR A 67 -13.52 -5.78 -5.24
N ASP A 68 -14.51 -4.89 -5.17
CA ASP A 68 -15.93 -5.18 -5.38
C ASP A 68 -16.42 -6.43 -4.62
N GLY A 69 -16.05 -6.51 -3.33
CA GLY A 69 -16.51 -7.58 -2.44
C GLY A 69 -15.80 -8.93 -2.64
N GLY A 70 -14.54 -8.92 -3.12
CA GLY A 70 -13.69 -10.11 -3.17
C GLY A 70 -13.28 -10.57 -4.56
N LYS A 71 -13.55 -9.78 -5.61
CA LYS A 71 -13.00 -10.05 -6.95
C LYS A 71 -11.49 -9.87 -6.91
N THR A 72 -10.76 -10.83 -7.46
CA THR A 72 -9.30 -10.76 -7.58
C THR A 72 -8.88 -9.60 -8.48
N LEU A 73 -7.88 -8.84 -8.05
CA LEU A 73 -7.28 -7.75 -8.81
C LEU A 73 -5.80 -7.97 -9.05
N ASN A 74 -5.01 -8.16 -7.99
CA ASN A 74 -3.55 -8.32 -8.03
C ASN A 74 -2.88 -7.23 -8.89
N ALA A 75 -2.97 -6.00 -8.43
CA ALA A 75 -2.39 -4.84 -9.12
C ALA A 75 -1.45 -4.07 -8.20
N ASP A 76 -0.19 -3.96 -8.59
CA ASP A 76 0.81 -3.20 -7.83
C ASP A 76 0.69 -1.71 -8.13
N GLU A 77 1.06 -0.86 -7.18
CA GLU A 77 1.03 0.60 -7.32
C GLU A 77 1.69 1.07 -8.64
N ILE A 78 2.90 0.58 -8.93
CA ILE A 78 3.68 0.96 -10.10
C ILE A 78 2.96 0.64 -11.42
N ASP A 79 2.15 -0.41 -11.42
CA ASP A 79 1.38 -0.88 -12.56
C ASP A 79 0.12 -0.05 -12.79
N ILE A 80 -0.40 0.60 -11.73
CA ILE A 80 -1.71 1.27 -11.79
C ILE A 80 -1.65 2.79 -11.88
N ILE A 81 -0.51 3.41 -11.56
CA ILE A 81 -0.35 4.88 -11.54
C ILE A 81 -0.84 5.53 -12.85
N GLY A 82 -0.56 4.92 -14.00
CA GLY A 82 -0.97 5.44 -15.31
C GLY A 82 -2.48 5.41 -15.59
N PHE A 83 -3.28 4.78 -14.74
CA PHE A 83 -4.73 4.65 -14.89
C PHE A 83 -5.53 5.52 -13.92
N ILE A 84 -4.87 6.25 -13.02
CA ILE A 84 -5.49 7.14 -12.03
C ILE A 84 -5.66 8.53 -12.66
N ASP A 85 -6.90 8.91 -12.96
CA ASP A 85 -7.22 10.12 -13.77
C ASP A 85 -6.70 11.45 -13.21
N ASN A 86 -6.54 11.55 -11.89
CA ASN A 86 -6.09 12.76 -11.21
C ASN A 86 -4.75 12.58 -10.50
N HIS A 87 -3.96 11.59 -10.89
CA HIS A 87 -2.63 11.40 -10.31
C HIS A 87 -1.77 12.63 -10.61
N ASP A 88 -1.36 13.31 -9.55
CA ASP A 88 -0.42 14.43 -9.62
C ASP A 88 0.86 14.01 -8.90
N PRO A 89 1.91 13.58 -9.63
CA PRO A 89 3.16 13.17 -9.01
C PRO A 89 3.79 14.30 -8.21
N LYS A 90 3.43 15.58 -8.45
CA LYS A 90 3.92 16.72 -7.65
C LYS A 90 3.31 16.78 -6.25
N ARG A 91 2.11 16.23 -6.05
CA ARG A 91 1.48 16.12 -4.72
C ARG A 91 2.06 14.96 -3.91
N ASP A 92 2.68 13.99 -4.58
CA ASP A 92 3.44 12.94 -3.93
C ASP A 92 4.73 13.51 -3.29
N TYR A 93 5.20 14.73 -3.62
CA TYR A 93 6.39 15.34 -2.98
C TYR A 93 6.16 15.83 -1.53
N ALA A 94 4.98 15.62 -0.94
CA ALA A 94 4.80 15.66 0.51
C ALA A 94 5.23 14.34 1.21
N ILE A 95 5.86 13.44 0.45
CA ILE A 95 6.58 12.25 0.91
C ILE A 95 7.72 12.67 1.82
N GLU A 96 7.64 12.28 3.09
CA GLU A 96 8.74 12.44 4.02
C GLU A 96 9.88 11.51 3.60
N TYR A 97 10.94 12.07 3.01
CA TYR A 97 12.16 11.30 2.71
C TYR A 97 12.89 10.93 4.01
N GLY A 98 13.26 9.66 4.14
CA GLY A 98 14.06 9.15 5.25
C GLY A 98 15.50 9.66 5.17
N THR A 99 15.90 10.56 6.06
CA THR A 99 17.26 11.14 6.07
C THR A 99 18.25 10.36 6.93
N GLY A 100 18.20 9.03 6.87
CA GLY A 100 19.26 8.12 7.33
C GLY A 100 19.61 8.12 8.83
N ALA A 101 19.19 7.07 9.54
CA ALA A 101 19.88 6.42 10.69
C ALA A 101 18.97 5.38 11.37
N ASN A 102 17.64 5.64 11.38
CA ASN A 102 16.66 4.78 12.04
C ASN A 102 15.72 4.13 11.01
N ASN A 103 15.90 2.82 10.79
CA ASN A 103 15.10 2.06 9.84
C ASN A 103 13.62 2.00 10.24
N GLU A 104 13.30 1.95 11.53
CA GLU A 104 11.90 1.93 12.00
C GLU A 104 11.17 3.24 11.65
N ASP A 105 11.82 4.38 11.87
CA ASP A 105 11.23 5.68 11.54
C ASP A 105 11.04 5.84 10.02
N ASN A 106 12.00 5.37 9.23
CA ASN A 106 11.91 5.39 7.78
C ASN A 106 10.74 4.51 7.28
N THR A 107 10.60 3.30 7.83
CA THR A 107 9.46 2.43 7.51
C THR A 107 8.14 3.08 7.92
N ARG A 108 8.05 3.69 9.11
CA ARG A 108 6.86 4.41 9.56
C ARG A 108 6.48 5.54 8.61
N LYS A 109 7.45 6.31 8.12
CA LYS A 109 7.25 7.36 7.11
C LYS A 109 6.74 6.77 5.79
N SER A 110 7.34 5.69 5.32
CA SER A 110 6.90 5.00 4.09
C SER A 110 5.45 4.52 4.20
N VAL A 111 5.09 3.87 5.32
CA VAL A 111 3.70 3.47 5.60
C VAL A 111 2.79 4.69 5.56
N ARG A 112 3.13 5.78 6.26
CA ARG A 112 2.33 7.01 6.29
C ARG A 112 2.13 7.62 4.90
N ASN A 113 3.16 7.61 4.06
CA ASN A 113 3.08 8.11 2.70
C ASN A 113 2.12 7.27 1.85
N ASN A 114 2.20 5.94 1.93
CA ASN A 114 1.26 5.05 1.27
C ASN A 114 -0.17 5.27 1.74
N ILE A 115 -0.39 5.48 3.05
CA ILE A 115 -1.72 5.79 3.58
C ILE A 115 -2.24 7.14 3.07
N LYS A 116 -1.41 8.19 3.00
CA LYS A 116 -1.78 9.47 2.39
C LYS A 116 -2.18 9.29 0.92
N TRP A 117 -1.43 8.49 0.17
CA TRP A 117 -1.71 8.20 -1.24
C TRP A 117 -3.04 7.47 -1.42
N LEU A 118 -3.33 6.47 -0.59
CA LEU A 118 -4.64 5.79 -0.55
C LEU A 118 -5.79 6.77 -0.24
N GLN A 119 -5.59 7.67 0.72
CA GLN A 119 -6.57 8.69 1.08
C GLN A 119 -6.80 9.71 -0.05
N GLN A 120 -5.75 10.05 -0.80
CA GLN A 120 -5.84 11.06 -1.85
C GLN A 120 -6.47 10.51 -3.13
N TYR A 121 -6.15 9.28 -3.51
CA TYR A 121 -6.50 8.75 -4.83
C TYR A 121 -7.41 7.53 -4.83
N HIS A 122 -7.53 6.81 -3.71
CA HIS A 122 -8.20 5.51 -3.67
C HIS A 122 -9.40 5.44 -2.70
N LEU A 123 -9.85 6.56 -2.11
CA LEU A 123 -11.07 6.55 -1.29
C LEU A 123 -12.30 6.06 -2.06
N GLY A 124 -12.45 6.46 -3.32
CA GLY A 124 -13.55 6.00 -4.16
C GLY A 124 -13.56 4.48 -4.35
N PHE A 125 -12.37 3.90 -4.54
CA PHE A 125 -12.14 2.45 -4.61
C PHE A 125 -12.46 1.75 -3.30
N ILE A 126 -11.94 2.26 -2.17
CA ILE A 126 -12.15 1.70 -0.83
C ILE A 126 -13.64 1.70 -0.44
N MET A 127 -14.37 2.75 -0.84
CA MET A 127 -15.81 2.88 -0.62
C MET A 127 -16.66 2.10 -1.63
N GLY A 128 -16.04 1.54 -2.68
CA GLY A 128 -16.73 0.89 -3.79
C GLY A 128 -17.61 1.79 -4.63
N THR A 129 -17.30 3.09 -4.64
CA THR A 129 -18.01 4.12 -5.42
C THR A 129 -17.34 4.40 -6.76
N ASP A 130 -16.05 4.06 -6.89
CA ASP A 130 -15.27 4.29 -8.10
C ASP A 130 -14.28 3.14 -8.37
N TYR A 131 -14.46 2.47 -9.50
CA TYR A 131 -13.57 1.44 -10.04
C TYR A 131 -13.06 1.81 -11.45
N SER A 132 -13.04 3.11 -11.79
CA SER A 132 -12.64 3.61 -13.11
C SER A 132 -11.22 3.18 -13.49
N TRP A 133 -10.24 3.38 -12.60
CA TRP A 133 -8.86 2.97 -12.83
C TRP A 133 -8.73 1.45 -12.96
N VAL A 134 -9.49 0.68 -12.16
CA VAL A 134 -9.53 -0.79 -12.23
C VAL A 134 -9.99 -1.24 -13.61
N THR A 135 -11.05 -0.62 -14.12
CA THR A 135 -11.61 -0.95 -15.44
C THR A 135 -10.60 -0.69 -16.56
N LYS A 136 -9.87 0.43 -16.48
CA LYS A 136 -8.81 0.79 -17.44
C LYS A 136 -7.63 -0.17 -17.36
N TYR A 137 -7.16 -0.47 -16.15
CA TYR A 137 -6.07 -1.42 -15.90
C TYR A 137 -6.41 -2.82 -16.43
N LEU A 138 -7.59 -3.35 -16.11
CA LEU A 138 -8.00 -4.67 -16.59
C LEU A 138 -8.22 -4.71 -18.11
N ALA A 139 -8.59 -3.59 -18.72
CA ALA A 139 -8.70 -3.49 -20.17
C ALA A 139 -7.32 -3.48 -20.86
N SER A 140 -6.28 -2.92 -20.22
CA SER A 140 -4.92 -2.89 -20.80
C SER A 140 -4.16 -4.21 -20.68
N LYS A 141 -4.65 -5.16 -19.85
CA LYS A 141 -4.07 -6.51 -19.72
C LYS A 141 -4.68 -7.52 -20.71
N LYS A 142 -5.61 -7.10 -21.57
CA LYS A 142 -6.22 -7.89 -22.65
C LYS A 142 -5.53 -7.64 -23.98
#